data_AF-A0A953EG69-F1
#
_entry.id   AF-A0A953EG69-F1
#
_cell.length_a   1.000
_cell.length_b   1.000
_cell.length_c   1.000
_cell.angle_alpha   90.00
_cell.angle_beta   90.00
_cell.angle_gamma   90.00
#
_symmetry.space_group_name_H-M   'P 1'
#
loop_
_entity.id
_entity.type
_entity.pdbx_description
1 polymer ?
#
loop_
_entity_poly.entity_id
_entity_poly.type
_entity_poly.pdbx_seq_one_letter_code
_entity_poly.pdbx_strand_id
1 'polypeptide(L)'
;MKLMSFAWQGAQHYGAVDGAEVIDLTARIGARHPSLLALLQHGALAEAEQALAMPGPRIPLASVEWLMPIPEPRRIFCVGANYPKEHPLGGQVSGPAHPSIFQKAAENLVPHRGRLQQPTISEQFDYEGELAVIIGRGGASIPAAEALSHVAGYACFNDGSVRDFQKHSVWAGKNFHRSGAFGPWMVTAEEIGDPAALTLRTRLNGEEVQHTSIGRMFFSVPEIIRYISSVTPLLPGDVIATGSPEGSGATRNPPRWLRP
;
A
#
# COMPACT_ATOMS: atom_id res chain seq x y z
N MET A 1 -12.33 7.62 8.29
CA MET A 1 -13.16 7.01 7.24
C MET A 1 -12.38 5.95 6.47
N LYS A 2 -13.04 4.88 6.00
CA LYS A 2 -12.46 3.86 5.10
C LYS A 2 -12.97 4.06 3.69
N LEU A 3 -12.10 4.35 2.71
CA LEU A 3 -12.46 4.65 1.33
C LEU A 3 -11.95 3.58 0.37
N MET A 4 -12.82 3.07 -0.50
CA MET A 4 -12.49 2.05 -1.50
C MET A 4 -12.92 2.48 -2.91
N SER A 5 -12.16 2.02 -3.90
CA SER A 5 -12.62 1.96 -5.28
C SER A 5 -13.12 0.55 -5.59
N PHE A 6 -14.18 0.47 -6.40
CA PHE A 6 -14.83 -0.78 -6.74
C PHE A 6 -15.53 -0.69 -8.09
N ALA A 7 -15.80 -1.82 -8.72
CA ALA A 7 -16.70 -1.87 -9.86
C ALA A 7 -18.05 -2.47 -9.44
N TRP A 8 -19.12 -1.90 -9.96
CA TRP A 8 -20.49 -2.34 -9.71
C TRP A 8 -21.33 -2.07 -10.95
N GLN A 9 -22.12 -3.06 -11.37
CA GLN A 9 -22.94 -2.99 -12.60
C GLN A 9 -22.16 -2.54 -13.86
N GLY A 10 -20.88 -2.92 -13.96
CA GLY A 10 -20.04 -2.63 -15.12
C GLY A 10 -19.41 -1.22 -15.15
N ALA A 11 -19.62 -0.41 -14.12
CA ALA A 11 -19.00 0.91 -13.98
C ALA A 11 -18.02 0.94 -12.79
N GLN A 12 -17.04 1.84 -12.83
CA GLN A 12 -16.16 2.11 -11.69
C GLN A 12 -16.79 3.15 -10.76
N HIS A 13 -16.70 2.87 -9.46
CA HIS A 13 -17.21 3.68 -8.38
C HIS A 13 -16.13 3.84 -7.30
N TYR A 14 -16.36 4.77 -6.38
CA TYR A 14 -15.67 4.81 -5.10
C TYR A 14 -16.63 5.21 -4.00
N GLY A 15 -16.29 4.86 -2.76
CA GLY A 15 -17.18 5.09 -1.65
C GLY A 15 -16.57 4.82 -0.29
N ALA A 16 -17.33 5.13 0.74
CA ALA A 16 -16.95 4.90 2.12
C ALA A 16 -17.52 3.58 2.64
N VAL A 17 -16.68 2.75 3.24
CA VAL A 17 -17.08 1.47 3.82
C VAL A 17 -17.75 1.69 5.16
N ASP A 18 -18.94 1.12 5.31
CA ASP A 18 -19.74 1.14 6.53
C ASP A 18 -20.32 -0.26 6.79
N GLY A 19 -19.71 -0.99 7.72
CA GLY A 19 -20.04 -2.38 8.00
C GLY A 19 -19.86 -3.30 6.78
N ALA A 20 -20.96 -3.90 6.32
CA ALA A 20 -20.99 -4.81 5.17
C ALA A 20 -21.36 -4.13 3.85
N GLU A 21 -21.45 -2.80 3.85
CA GLU A 21 -21.84 -1.99 2.70
C GLU A 21 -20.78 -0.95 2.37
N VAL A 22 -20.86 -0.41 1.15
CA VAL A 22 -20.16 0.80 0.72
C VAL A 22 -21.19 1.87 0.39
N ILE A 23 -21.02 3.04 0.99
CA ILE A 23 -21.75 4.26 0.67
C ILE A 23 -21.14 4.83 -0.61
N ASP A 24 -21.89 4.79 -1.73
CA ASP A 24 -21.38 5.18 -3.03
C ASP A 24 -21.23 6.71 -3.14
N LEU A 25 -19.98 7.18 -3.12
CA LEU A 25 -19.64 8.59 -3.25
C LEU A 25 -19.65 9.04 -4.72
N THR A 26 -19.48 8.12 -5.68
CA THR A 26 -19.64 8.44 -7.11
C THR A 26 -21.06 8.93 -7.38
N ALA A 27 -22.09 8.29 -6.81
CA ALA A 27 -23.46 8.75 -6.96
C ALA A 27 -23.77 10.09 -6.27
N ARG A 28 -23.00 10.48 -5.25
CA ARG A 28 -23.27 11.66 -4.40
C ARG A 28 -22.49 12.90 -4.82
N ILE A 29 -21.21 12.72 -5.08
CA ILE A 29 -20.26 13.80 -5.39
C ILE A 29 -19.41 13.51 -6.64
N GLY A 30 -19.70 12.42 -7.36
CA GLY A 30 -18.96 11.99 -8.57
C GLY A 30 -18.91 13.02 -9.68
N ALA A 31 -19.92 13.88 -9.81
CA ALA A 31 -19.91 14.97 -10.79
C ALA A 31 -18.76 15.97 -10.56
N ARG A 32 -18.31 16.14 -9.32
CA ARG A 32 -17.19 17.01 -8.93
C ARG A 32 -15.90 16.22 -8.70
N HIS A 33 -16.03 14.99 -8.21
CA HIS A 33 -14.93 14.10 -7.84
C HIS A 33 -15.21 12.71 -8.43
N PRO A 34 -14.92 12.46 -9.72
CA PRO A 34 -15.35 11.24 -10.41
C PRO A 34 -14.69 9.94 -9.91
N SER A 35 -13.61 10.03 -9.16
CA SER A 35 -12.89 8.89 -8.60
C SER A 35 -12.24 9.25 -7.26
N LEU A 36 -11.79 8.24 -6.50
CA LEU A 36 -11.02 8.47 -5.28
C LEU A 36 -9.71 9.23 -5.57
N LEU A 37 -9.06 8.98 -6.71
CA LEU A 37 -7.90 9.77 -7.13
C LEU A 37 -8.26 11.25 -7.33
N ALA A 38 -9.35 11.54 -8.04
CA ALA A 38 -9.79 12.92 -8.26
C ALA A 38 -10.21 13.61 -6.95
N LEU A 39 -10.84 12.87 -6.03
CA LEU A 39 -11.15 13.35 -4.68
C LEU A 39 -9.88 13.82 -3.94
N LEU A 40 -8.81 13.02 -3.99
CA LEU A 40 -7.52 13.38 -3.38
C LEU A 40 -6.86 14.57 -4.08
N GLN A 41 -6.88 14.60 -5.41
CA GLN A 41 -6.31 15.70 -6.20
C GLN A 41 -7.01 17.04 -5.92
N HIS A 42 -8.31 17.01 -5.63
CA HIS A 42 -9.08 18.20 -5.25
C HIS A 42 -8.99 18.53 -3.75
N GLY A 43 -8.30 17.72 -2.93
CA GLY A 43 -8.21 17.92 -1.49
C GLY A 43 -9.55 17.79 -0.75
N ALA A 44 -10.47 16.98 -1.28
CA ALA A 44 -11.89 17.01 -0.93
C ALA A 44 -12.32 15.91 0.08
N LEU A 45 -11.41 15.42 0.94
CA LEU A 45 -11.74 14.39 1.92
C LEU A 45 -12.82 14.84 2.92
N ALA A 46 -12.78 16.09 3.37
CA ALA A 46 -13.80 16.66 4.26
C ALA A 46 -15.18 16.72 3.60
N GLU A 47 -15.22 16.92 2.29
CA GLU A 47 -16.47 16.91 1.53
C GLU A 47 -17.03 15.48 1.39
N ALA A 48 -16.17 14.49 1.15
CA ALA A 48 -16.58 13.09 1.15
C ALA A 48 -17.19 12.67 2.49
N GLU A 49 -16.66 13.16 3.61
CA GLU A 49 -17.24 12.93 4.94
C GLU A 49 -18.64 13.56 5.09
N GLN A 50 -18.81 14.82 4.66
CA GLN A 50 -20.13 15.47 4.65
C GLN A 50 -21.12 14.72 3.75
N ALA A 51 -20.64 14.20 2.61
CA ALA A 51 -21.44 13.46 1.66
C ALA A 51 -21.97 12.13 2.23
N LEU A 52 -21.43 11.60 3.34
CA LEU A 52 -21.94 10.38 3.97
C LEU A 52 -23.40 10.53 4.46
N ALA A 53 -23.81 11.74 4.83
CA ALA A 53 -25.18 12.04 5.24
C ALA A 53 -26.15 12.31 4.08
N MET A 54 -25.64 12.49 2.85
CA MET A 54 -26.48 12.74 1.69
C MET A 54 -27.30 11.49 1.28
N PRO A 55 -28.47 11.64 0.64
CA PRO A 55 -29.15 10.53 0.01
C PRO A 55 -28.30 9.90 -1.10
N GLY A 56 -28.35 8.58 -1.23
CA GLY A 56 -27.65 7.86 -2.30
C GLY A 56 -27.52 6.37 -2.01
N PRO A 57 -27.12 5.57 -3.01
CA PRO A 57 -27.06 4.13 -2.89
C PRO A 57 -26.05 3.69 -1.83
N ARG A 58 -26.42 2.61 -1.14
CA ARG A 58 -25.55 1.82 -0.27
C ARG A 58 -25.49 0.43 -0.88
N ILE A 59 -24.29 -0.01 -1.20
CA ILE A 59 -24.08 -1.19 -2.04
C ILE A 59 -23.46 -2.28 -1.15
N PRO A 60 -24.04 -3.49 -1.07
CA PRO A 60 -23.43 -4.58 -0.33
C PRO A 60 -22.03 -4.91 -0.85
N LEU A 61 -21.03 -4.99 0.03
CA LEU A 61 -19.64 -5.32 -0.34
C LEU A 61 -19.53 -6.69 -1.02
N ALA A 62 -20.47 -7.60 -0.75
CA ALA A 62 -20.53 -8.90 -1.40
C ALA A 62 -20.89 -8.82 -2.89
N SER A 63 -21.44 -7.69 -3.36
CA SER A 63 -21.91 -7.50 -4.74
C SER A 63 -20.95 -6.71 -5.63
N VAL A 64 -19.84 -6.21 -5.07
CA VAL A 64 -18.87 -5.39 -5.81
C VAL A 64 -17.67 -6.22 -6.28
N GLU A 65 -17.09 -5.80 -7.39
CA GLU A 65 -15.74 -6.21 -7.77
C GLU A 65 -14.73 -5.28 -7.11
N TRP A 66 -13.74 -5.87 -6.42
CA TRP A 66 -12.72 -5.12 -5.71
C TRP A 66 -11.73 -4.51 -6.69
N LEU A 67 -11.46 -3.21 -6.55
CA LEU A 67 -10.34 -2.54 -7.20
C LEU A 67 -9.28 -2.19 -6.15
N MET A 68 -8.08 -1.81 -6.61
CA MET A 68 -7.10 -1.21 -5.70
C MET A 68 -7.64 0.13 -5.19
N PRO A 69 -7.27 0.57 -3.96
CA PRO A 69 -7.75 1.85 -3.43
C PRO A 69 -7.55 3.01 -4.40
N ILE A 70 -6.39 3.07 -5.05
CA ILE A 70 -6.14 3.91 -6.22
C ILE A 70 -5.93 2.94 -7.39
N PRO A 71 -6.90 2.74 -8.31
CA PRO A 71 -6.77 1.77 -9.40
C PRO A 71 -5.62 2.07 -10.36
N GLU A 72 -5.36 3.36 -10.60
CA GLU A 72 -4.31 3.85 -11.50
C GLU A 72 -3.42 4.86 -10.75
N PRO A 73 -2.64 4.40 -9.75
CA PRO A 73 -1.74 5.29 -9.04
C PRO A 73 -0.64 5.72 -10.01
N ARG A 74 -0.32 7.02 -10.02
CA ARG A 74 0.70 7.55 -10.95
C ARG A 74 2.06 6.92 -10.71
N ARG A 75 2.42 6.74 -9.43
CA ARG A 75 3.70 6.19 -8.99
C ARG A 75 3.50 5.37 -7.72
N ILE A 76 4.24 4.27 -7.64
CA ILE A 76 4.36 3.45 -6.43
C ILE A 76 5.83 3.40 -6.07
N PHE A 77 6.22 4.17 -5.06
CA PHE A 77 7.56 4.14 -4.48
C PHE A 77 7.62 3.00 -3.45
N CYS A 78 8.70 2.23 -3.45
CA CYS A 78 8.91 1.14 -2.52
C CYS A 78 10.24 1.33 -1.78
N VAL A 79 10.26 1.05 -0.48
CA VAL A 79 11.45 1.22 0.37
C VAL A 79 12.08 -0.14 0.68
N GLY A 80 13.30 -0.34 0.20
CA GLY A 80 14.07 -1.55 0.48
C GLY A 80 14.68 -1.54 1.89
N ALA A 81 14.69 -2.71 2.53
CA ALA A 81 15.42 -2.98 3.78
C ALA A 81 15.13 -1.99 4.93
N ASN A 82 13.85 -1.68 5.17
CA ASN A 82 13.45 -0.66 6.14
C ASN A 82 13.14 -1.19 7.55
N TYR A 83 13.48 -2.44 7.88
CA TYR A 83 13.31 -3.01 9.21
C TYR A 83 14.58 -3.76 9.63
N PRO A 84 14.87 -3.81 10.95
CA PRO A 84 15.87 -4.72 11.48
C PRO A 84 15.56 -6.16 11.08
N LYS A 85 16.59 -6.89 10.67
CA LYS A 85 16.53 -8.33 10.41
C LYS A 85 17.49 -9.03 11.37
N GLU A 86 17.05 -10.08 12.04
CA GLU A 86 17.92 -10.89 12.87
C GLU A 86 18.87 -11.67 11.96
N HIS A 87 20.17 -11.35 12.06
CA HIS A 87 21.20 -12.17 11.44
C HIS A 87 21.64 -13.26 12.42
N PRO A 88 21.85 -14.51 11.97
CA PRO A 88 22.19 -15.66 12.85
C PRO A 88 23.45 -15.49 13.72
N LEU A 89 24.26 -14.45 13.49
CA LEU A 89 25.57 -14.25 14.11
C LEU A 89 25.59 -13.16 15.20
N GLY A 90 24.43 -12.70 15.67
CA GLY A 90 24.34 -11.90 16.92
C GLY A 90 24.89 -10.48 16.86
N GLY A 91 25.17 -9.94 15.66
CA GLY A 91 25.55 -8.55 15.47
C GLY A 91 24.34 -7.65 15.19
N GLN A 92 24.26 -6.49 15.85
CA GLN A 92 23.34 -5.43 15.45
C GLN A 92 23.80 -4.89 14.10
N VAL A 93 23.07 -5.18 13.03
CA VAL A 93 23.33 -4.56 11.74
C VAL A 93 22.93 -3.09 11.85
N SER A 94 23.89 -2.19 11.66
CA SER A 94 23.60 -0.78 11.44
C SER A 94 22.65 -0.67 10.23
N GLY A 95 21.49 -0.05 10.43
CA GLY A 95 20.57 0.20 9.33
C GLY A 95 21.24 0.96 8.16
N PRO A 96 20.65 0.91 6.96
CA PRO A 96 21.18 1.67 5.83
C PRO A 96 21.29 3.17 6.16
N ALA A 97 22.27 3.88 5.57
CA ALA A 97 22.45 5.31 5.81
C ALA A 97 21.34 6.18 5.19
N HIS A 98 20.71 5.69 4.12
CA HIS A 98 19.65 6.37 3.38
C HIS A 98 18.58 5.36 2.90
N PRO A 99 17.31 5.80 2.70
CA PRO A 99 16.28 4.96 2.11
C PRO A 99 16.67 4.48 0.71
N SER A 100 16.57 3.17 0.48
CA SER A 100 16.71 2.60 -0.86
C SER A 100 15.35 2.61 -1.55
N ILE A 101 15.19 3.46 -2.56
CA ILE A 101 13.92 3.64 -3.26
C ILE A 101 13.96 2.93 -4.61
N PHE A 102 12.92 2.13 -4.89
CA PHE A 102 12.63 1.57 -6.21
C PHE A 102 11.14 1.75 -6.54
N GLN A 103 10.72 1.31 -7.72
CA GLN A 103 9.33 1.44 -8.16
C GLN A 103 8.74 0.11 -8.58
N LYS A 104 7.42 0.00 -8.36
CA LYS A 104 6.56 -1.04 -8.93
C LYS A 104 5.58 -0.42 -9.91
N ALA A 105 5.29 -1.14 -10.98
CA ALA A 105 4.26 -0.80 -11.93
C ALA A 105 2.89 -1.27 -11.41
N ALA A 106 1.87 -0.42 -11.49
CA ALA A 106 0.56 -0.69 -10.91
C ALA A 106 -0.16 -1.87 -11.58
N GLU A 107 0.06 -2.07 -12.88
CA GLU A 107 -0.47 -3.18 -13.68
C GLU A 107 0.03 -4.56 -13.24
N ASN A 108 1.08 -4.60 -12.42
CA ASN A 108 1.63 -5.83 -11.84
C ASN A 108 1.02 -6.18 -10.48
N LEU A 109 0.09 -5.36 -9.97
CA LEU A 109 -0.59 -5.57 -8.72
C LEU A 109 -2.00 -6.11 -8.93
N VAL A 110 -2.52 -6.77 -7.88
CA VAL A 110 -3.92 -7.21 -7.81
C VAL A 110 -4.65 -6.52 -6.66
N PRO A 111 -5.96 -6.32 -6.76
CA PRO A 111 -6.77 -5.78 -5.68
C PRO A 111 -6.95 -6.80 -4.54
N HIS A 112 -7.64 -6.39 -3.47
CA HIS A 112 -8.09 -7.33 -2.44
C HIS A 112 -8.86 -8.51 -3.05
N ARG A 113 -8.60 -9.72 -2.53
CA ARG A 113 -9.11 -11.02 -3.07
C ARG A 113 -8.68 -11.33 -4.51
N GLY A 114 -7.85 -10.48 -5.11
CA GLY A 114 -7.20 -10.77 -6.38
C GLY A 114 -6.24 -11.95 -6.26
N ARG A 115 -6.17 -12.77 -7.31
CA ARG A 115 -5.26 -13.91 -7.37
C ARG A 115 -3.87 -13.45 -7.81
N LEU A 116 -2.87 -13.66 -6.97
CA LEU A 116 -1.46 -13.56 -7.38
C LEU A 116 -1.14 -14.63 -8.42
N GLN A 117 -0.17 -14.35 -9.29
CA GLN A 117 0.29 -15.28 -10.30
C GLN A 117 1.75 -15.65 -10.03
N GLN A 118 2.01 -16.93 -9.76
CA GLN A 118 3.38 -17.41 -9.72
C GLN A 118 3.99 -17.33 -11.13
N PRO A 119 5.18 -16.74 -11.29
CA PRO A 119 5.91 -16.78 -12.55
C PRO A 119 6.22 -18.22 -12.97
N THR A 120 6.12 -18.53 -14.25
CA THR A 120 6.46 -19.86 -14.78
C THR A 120 7.97 -20.10 -14.85
N ILE A 121 8.77 -19.03 -14.85
CA ILE A 121 10.23 -19.06 -15.01
C ILE A 121 10.99 -19.05 -13.68
N SER A 122 10.30 -19.10 -12.54
CA SER A 122 10.94 -19.12 -11.22
C SER A 122 10.05 -19.81 -10.18
N GLU A 123 10.70 -20.51 -9.26
CA GLU A 123 10.07 -21.05 -8.05
C GLU A 123 10.30 -20.17 -6.82
N GLN A 124 11.13 -19.13 -6.91
CA GLN A 124 11.52 -18.29 -5.77
C GLN A 124 10.59 -17.08 -5.61
N PHE A 125 9.27 -17.33 -5.71
CA PHE A 125 8.25 -16.31 -5.53
C PHE A 125 7.91 -16.13 -4.05
N ASP A 126 8.05 -14.92 -3.56
CA ASP A 126 8.04 -14.57 -2.15
C ASP A 126 7.01 -13.49 -1.83
N TYR A 127 6.59 -13.43 -0.57
CA TYR A 127 5.68 -12.42 -0.01
C TYR A 127 6.44 -11.41 0.83
N GLU A 128 5.97 -10.17 0.83
CA GLU A 128 6.50 -9.09 1.66
C GLU A 128 5.35 -8.18 2.08
N GLY A 129 4.78 -8.40 3.26
CA GLY A 129 3.73 -7.53 3.79
C GLY A 129 4.30 -6.18 4.19
N GLU A 130 3.61 -5.10 3.82
CA GLU A 130 4.05 -3.72 4.09
C GLU A 130 2.87 -2.80 4.42
N LEU A 131 3.16 -1.67 5.07
CA LEU A 131 2.25 -0.53 5.15
C LEU A 131 2.37 0.30 3.87
N ALA A 132 1.25 0.52 3.18
CA ALA A 132 1.15 1.52 2.12
C ALA A 132 0.71 2.87 2.70
N VAL A 133 1.39 3.94 2.30
CA VAL A 133 1.03 5.33 2.56
C VAL A 133 0.52 5.94 1.26
N ILE A 134 -0.65 6.58 1.30
CA ILE A 134 -1.26 7.24 0.13
C ILE A 134 -1.17 8.74 0.35
N ILE A 135 -0.55 9.46 -0.59
CA ILE A 135 -0.36 10.90 -0.50
C ILE A 135 -1.67 11.62 -0.85
N GLY A 136 -2.09 12.56 0.01
CA GLY A 136 -3.27 13.40 -0.19
C GLY A 136 -2.94 14.83 -0.59
N ARG A 137 -1.80 15.36 -0.12
CA ARG A 137 -1.29 16.69 -0.49
C ARG A 137 0.10 16.56 -1.09
N GLY A 138 0.28 17.07 -2.30
CA GLY A 138 1.60 17.06 -2.95
C GLY A 138 2.60 18.02 -2.31
N GLY A 139 3.85 17.96 -2.78
CA GLY A 139 4.91 18.88 -2.36
C GLY A 139 6.31 18.39 -2.71
N ALA A 140 7.24 19.32 -2.83
CA ALA A 140 8.68 19.06 -2.99
C ALA A 140 9.40 19.51 -1.72
N SER A 141 10.51 18.83 -1.38
CA SER A 141 11.34 19.13 -0.20
C SER A 141 10.54 19.25 1.09
N ILE A 142 9.58 18.34 1.30
CA ILE A 142 8.67 18.36 2.45
C ILE A 142 9.47 18.07 3.74
N PRO A 143 9.45 18.95 4.75
CA PRO A 143 10.09 18.69 6.03
C PRO A 143 9.44 17.49 6.74
N ALA A 144 10.24 16.67 7.44
CA ALA A 144 9.72 15.50 8.16
C ALA A 144 8.62 15.90 9.19
N ALA A 145 8.76 17.04 9.86
CA ALA A 145 7.77 17.53 10.81
C ALA A 145 6.38 17.81 10.18
N GLU A 146 6.32 18.07 8.89
CA GLU A 146 5.08 18.36 8.16
C GLU A 146 4.54 17.14 7.40
N ALA A 147 5.36 16.10 7.23
CA ALA A 147 5.11 14.99 6.32
C ALA A 147 3.77 14.26 6.55
N LEU A 148 3.36 14.04 7.80
CA LEU A 148 2.09 13.35 8.07
C LEU A 148 0.86 14.15 7.61
N SER A 149 0.95 15.49 7.56
CA SER A 149 -0.13 16.34 7.02
C SER A 149 -0.28 16.25 5.50
N HIS A 150 0.65 15.56 4.81
CA HIS A 150 0.55 15.24 3.39
C HIS A 150 -0.10 13.88 3.12
N VAL A 151 -0.35 13.06 4.14
CA VAL A 151 -0.89 11.71 3.99
C VAL A 151 -2.42 11.76 3.96
N ALA A 152 -3.03 11.19 2.92
CA ALA A 152 -4.48 10.99 2.86
C ALA A 152 -4.89 9.82 3.77
N GLY A 153 -4.11 8.75 3.75
CA GLY A 153 -4.40 7.56 4.50
C GLY A 153 -3.43 6.42 4.23
N TYR A 154 -3.80 5.27 4.74
CA TYR A 154 -2.97 4.07 4.78
C TYR A 154 -3.74 2.85 4.29
N ALA A 155 -3.03 1.85 3.76
CA ALA A 155 -3.61 0.56 3.41
C ALA A 155 -2.58 -0.56 3.59
N CYS A 156 -3.01 -1.81 3.38
CA CYS A 156 -2.09 -2.94 3.31
C CYS A 156 -1.49 -3.07 1.91
N PHE A 157 -0.23 -3.52 1.86
CA PHE A 157 0.48 -3.81 0.63
C PHE A 157 1.21 -5.15 0.74
N ASN A 158 1.30 -5.88 -0.37
CA ASN A 158 2.15 -7.05 -0.51
C ASN A 158 3.12 -6.82 -1.66
N ASP A 159 4.39 -6.59 -1.35
CA ASP A 159 5.48 -6.41 -2.31
C ASP A 159 6.06 -7.76 -2.77
N GLY A 160 5.23 -8.55 -3.47
CA GLY A 160 5.67 -9.86 -3.92
C GLY A 160 6.89 -9.79 -4.83
N SER A 161 7.79 -10.75 -4.61
CA SER A 161 9.18 -10.69 -5.07
C SER A 161 9.64 -12.00 -5.67
N VAL A 162 10.33 -11.95 -6.80
CA VAL A 162 10.92 -13.11 -7.47
C VAL A 162 12.43 -13.06 -7.25
N ARG A 163 12.91 -13.82 -6.26
CA ARG A 163 14.19 -13.53 -5.59
C ARG A 163 15.42 -13.83 -6.42
N ASP A 164 15.38 -14.82 -7.29
CA ASP A 164 16.44 -15.08 -8.26
C ASP A 164 16.53 -13.96 -9.29
N PHE A 165 15.40 -13.49 -9.83
CA PHE A 165 15.38 -12.34 -10.73
C PHE A 165 15.75 -11.02 -10.04
N GLN A 166 15.47 -10.87 -8.75
CA GLN A 166 15.89 -9.71 -7.96
C GLN A 166 17.42 -9.56 -7.93
N LYS A 167 18.17 -10.65 -8.07
CA LYS A 167 19.64 -10.62 -8.19
C LYS A 167 20.11 -10.10 -9.55
N HIS A 168 19.29 -10.21 -10.59
CA HIS A 168 19.59 -9.61 -11.89
C HIS A 168 19.39 -8.10 -11.84
N SER A 169 18.26 -7.66 -11.28
CA SER A 169 18.00 -6.27 -10.90
C SER A 169 16.80 -6.18 -9.96
N VAL A 170 16.74 -5.13 -9.13
CA VAL A 170 15.59 -4.89 -8.26
C VAL A 170 14.30 -4.80 -9.08
N TRP A 171 14.34 -4.10 -10.22
CA TRP A 171 13.16 -3.96 -11.08
C TRP A 171 12.64 -5.30 -11.57
N ALA A 172 13.52 -6.18 -12.08
CA ALA A 172 13.14 -7.48 -12.61
C ALA A 172 12.50 -8.38 -11.54
N GLY A 173 13.05 -8.40 -10.33
CA GLY A 173 12.48 -9.19 -9.23
C GLY A 173 11.17 -8.65 -8.67
N LYS A 174 10.84 -7.37 -8.90
CA LYS A 174 9.72 -6.68 -8.25
C LYS A 174 8.54 -6.39 -9.18
N ASN A 175 8.63 -6.69 -10.47
CA ASN A 175 7.65 -6.28 -11.48
C ASN A 175 7.11 -7.44 -12.34
N PHE A 176 7.02 -8.65 -11.78
CA PHE A 176 6.30 -9.73 -12.45
C PHE A 176 4.80 -9.46 -12.46
N HIS A 177 4.11 -9.87 -13.52
CA HIS A 177 2.66 -9.68 -13.66
C HIS A 177 1.91 -10.33 -12.49
N ARG A 178 0.98 -9.58 -11.87
CA ARG A 178 0.16 -10.00 -10.72
C ARG A 178 0.99 -10.56 -9.55
N SER A 179 2.17 -9.99 -9.32
CA SER A 179 3.09 -10.45 -8.28
C SER A 179 2.87 -9.80 -6.93
N GLY A 180 2.23 -8.62 -6.86
CA GLY A 180 1.93 -7.93 -5.61
C GLY A 180 0.45 -7.63 -5.42
N ALA A 181 0.08 -7.10 -4.26
CA ALA A 181 -1.30 -6.70 -3.97
C ALA A 181 -1.39 -5.39 -3.18
N PHE A 182 -2.49 -4.66 -3.33
CA PHE A 182 -2.73 -3.38 -2.67
C PHE A 182 -4.22 -3.23 -2.33
N GLY A 183 -4.54 -2.99 -1.05
CA GLY A 183 -5.93 -2.87 -0.58
C GLY A 183 -6.14 -3.27 0.89
N PRO A 184 -7.37 -3.59 1.32
CA PRO A 184 -8.64 -3.55 0.56
C PRO A 184 -9.18 -2.15 0.30
N TRP A 185 -8.78 -1.18 1.12
CA TRP A 185 -9.23 0.21 1.07
C TRP A 185 -8.20 1.09 1.74
N MET A 186 -8.31 2.40 1.54
CA MET A 186 -7.57 3.40 2.28
C MET A 186 -8.30 3.73 3.59
N VAL A 187 -7.62 3.66 4.71
CA VAL A 187 -8.10 4.23 5.99
C VAL A 187 -7.53 5.62 6.13
N THR A 188 -8.36 6.64 6.36
CA THR A 188 -7.88 8.04 6.43
C THR A 188 -6.88 8.22 7.55
N ALA A 189 -5.92 9.13 7.37
CA ALA A 189 -4.87 9.40 8.35
C ALA A 189 -5.45 9.80 9.72
N GLU A 190 -6.54 10.55 9.73
CA GLU A 190 -7.28 10.93 10.94
C GLU A 190 -7.82 9.71 11.72
N GLU A 191 -8.34 8.68 11.04
CA GLU A 191 -8.86 7.48 11.71
C GLU A 191 -7.73 6.62 12.29
N ILE A 192 -6.53 6.66 11.70
CA ILE A 192 -5.36 5.92 12.18
C ILE A 192 -4.66 6.65 13.33
N GLY A 193 -4.56 7.98 13.28
CA GLY A 193 -3.73 8.74 14.20
C GLY A 193 -2.24 8.51 13.95
N ASP A 194 -1.51 7.96 14.93
CA ASP A 194 -0.08 7.67 14.79
C ASP A 194 0.16 6.33 14.05
N PRO A 195 0.71 6.34 12.82
CA PRO A 195 0.99 5.11 12.09
C PRO A 195 2.06 4.23 12.77
N ALA A 196 2.94 4.78 13.62
CA ALA A 196 3.96 4.00 14.32
C ALA A 196 3.37 3.02 15.36
N ALA A 197 2.17 3.32 15.86
CA ALA A 197 1.43 2.46 16.78
C ALA A 197 0.82 1.22 16.10
N LEU A 198 0.79 1.17 14.77
CA LEU A 198 0.23 0.05 14.03
C LEU A 198 1.10 -1.21 14.15
N THR A 199 0.44 -2.36 14.07
CA THR A 199 1.07 -3.68 13.97
C THR A 199 0.83 -4.26 12.58
N LEU A 200 1.91 -4.69 11.94
CA LEU A 200 1.89 -5.38 10.66
C LEU A 200 1.99 -6.88 10.87
N ARG A 201 1.12 -7.64 10.19
CA ARG A 201 1.14 -9.10 10.18
C ARG A 201 0.93 -9.65 8.77
N THR A 202 1.71 -10.66 8.42
CA THR A 202 1.52 -11.44 7.19
C THR A 202 1.23 -12.88 7.57
N ARG A 203 0.25 -13.49 6.89
CA ARG A 203 -0.10 -14.90 7.07
C ARG A 203 0.00 -15.66 5.76
N LEU A 204 0.56 -16.86 5.81
CA LEU A 204 0.60 -17.80 4.69
C LEU A 204 -0.13 -19.08 5.12
N ASN A 205 -1.22 -19.42 4.43
CA ASN A 205 -2.07 -20.58 4.76
C ASN A 205 -2.54 -20.59 6.23
N GLY A 206 -2.87 -19.41 6.77
CA GLY A 206 -3.33 -19.24 8.15
C GLY A 206 -2.21 -19.08 9.19
N GLU A 207 -0.98 -19.45 8.86
CA GLU A 207 0.19 -19.35 9.74
C GLU A 207 0.78 -17.94 9.69
N GLU A 208 1.06 -17.34 10.85
CA GLU A 208 1.75 -16.06 10.96
C GLU A 208 3.23 -16.19 10.57
N VAL A 209 3.62 -15.51 9.50
CA VAL A 209 4.98 -15.57 8.94
C VAL A 209 5.75 -14.26 9.10
N GLN A 210 5.05 -13.14 9.35
CA GLN A 210 5.66 -11.86 9.71
C GLN A 210 4.81 -11.19 10.78
N HIS A 211 5.45 -10.56 11.76
CA HIS A 211 4.80 -9.81 12.83
C HIS A 211 5.75 -8.73 13.35
N THR A 212 5.38 -7.46 13.18
CA THR A 212 6.19 -6.34 13.70
C THR A 212 5.31 -5.15 14.05
N SER A 213 5.82 -4.25 14.90
CA SER A 213 5.31 -2.88 14.98
C SER A 213 5.87 -2.05 13.83
N ILE A 214 5.04 -1.18 13.25
CA ILE A 214 5.47 -0.20 12.24
C ILE A 214 6.52 0.77 12.82
N GLY A 215 6.48 1.07 14.11
CA GLY A 215 7.47 1.89 14.80
C GLY A 215 8.89 1.31 14.83
N ARG A 216 9.11 0.07 14.36
CA ARG A 216 10.44 -0.54 14.23
C ARG A 216 11.15 -0.20 12.92
N MET A 217 10.55 0.59 12.03
CA MET A 217 11.21 0.96 10.78
C MET A 217 12.51 1.74 11.04
N PHE A 218 13.54 1.52 10.21
CA PHE A 218 14.76 2.34 10.23
C PHE A 218 14.48 3.78 9.81
N PHE A 219 13.61 3.95 8.80
CA PHE A 219 13.10 5.23 8.34
C PHE A 219 11.59 5.26 8.56
N SER A 220 11.15 6.16 9.42
CA SER A 220 9.74 6.43 9.68
C SER A 220 9.03 6.97 8.42
N VAL A 221 7.68 6.93 8.41
CA VAL A 221 6.87 7.53 7.33
C VAL A 221 7.28 8.99 7.04
N PRO A 222 7.46 9.86 8.05
CA PRO A 222 7.99 11.21 7.84
C PRO A 222 9.34 11.28 7.12
N GLU A 223 10.28 10.40 7.47
CA GLU A 223 11.62 10.39 6.88
C GLU A 223 11.60 9.91 5.44
N ILE A 224 10.78 8.91 5.12
CA ILE A 224 10.59 8.42 3.76
C ILE A 224 9.99 9.53 2.88
N ILE A 225 8.94 10.21 3.34
CA ILE A 225 8.31 11.32 2.62
C ILE A 225 9.30 12.47 2.39
N ARG A 226 10.06 12.85 3.43
CA ARG A 226 11.11 13.88 3.32
C ARG A 226 12.14 13.49 2.26
N TYR A 227 12.61 12.25 2.29
CA TYR A 227 13.63 11.77 1.36
C TYR A 227 13.12 11.79 -0.08
N ILE A 228 11.98 11.15 -0.36
CA ILE A 228 11.42 11.08 -1.72
C ILE A 228 11.13 12.49 -2.25
N SER A 229 10.52 13.36 -1.43
CA SER A 229 10.15 14.70 -1.85
C SER A 229 11.35 15.62 -2.13
N SER A 230 12.53 15.35 -1.57
CA SER A 230 13.78 16.04 -1.93
C SER A 230 14.32 15.68 -3.32
N VAL A 231 13.92 14.50 -3.85
CA VAL A 231 14.34 14.02 -5.18
C VAL A 231 13.30 14.38 -6.24
N THR A 232 12.01 14.22 -5.93
CA THR A 232 10.91 14.52 -6.85
C THR A 232 9.68 14.96 -6.06
N PRO A 233 8.88 15.94 -6.56
CA PRO A 233 7.64 16.31 -5.88
C PRO A 233 6.72 15.10 -5.74
N LEU A 234 6.18 14.88 -4.54
CA LEU A 234 5.07 13.95 -4.32
C LEU A 234 3.76 14.58 -4.80
N LEU A 235 2.84 13.75 -5.25
CA LEU A 235 1.56 14.17 -5.82
C LEU A 235 0.40 13.41 -5.14
N PRO A 236 -0.79 14.03 -5.03
CA PRO A 236 -1.97 13.32 -4.53
C PRO A 236 -2.24 12.04 -5.35
N GLY A 237 -2.40 10.93 -4.63
CA GLY A 237 -2.58 9.59 -5.19
C GLY A 237 -1.28 8.81 -5.43
N ASP A 238 -0.10 9.39 -5.22
CA ASP A 238 1.13 8.59 -5.13
C ASP A 238 1.05 7.62 -3.94
N VAL A 239 1.60 6.42 -4.12
CA VAL A 239 1.64 5.37 -3.09
C VAL A 239 3.09 5.11 -2.69
N ILE A 240 3.32 4.91 -1.39
CA ILE A 240 4.61 4.54 -0.82
C ILE A 240 4.45 3.23 -0.05
N ALA A 241 5.05 2.14 -0.53
CA ALA A 241 5.21 0.89 0.20
C ALA A 241 6.48 0.99 1.06
N THR A 242 6.31 0.87 2.38
CA THR A 242 7.29 1.36 3.37
C THR A 242 8.36 0.34 3.77
N GLY A 243 8.40 -0.81 3.11
CA GLY A 243 9.31 -1.90 3.39
C GLY A 243 8.68 -2.99 4.25
N SER A 244 9.30 -4.16 4.20
CA SER A 244 8.82 -5.39 4.83
C SER A 244 9.74 -5.84 5.96
N PRO A 245 9.19 -6.36 7.07
CA PRO A 245 9.97 -6.89 8.18
C PRO A 245 10.62 -8.22 7.83
N GLU A 246 11.39 -8.76 8.78
CA GLU A 246 11.83 -10.14 8.76
C GLU A 246 10.66 -11.13 8.63
N GLY A 247 10.96 -12.34 8.12
CA GLY A 247 10.02 -13.45 8.03
C GLY A 247 9.56 -13.74 6.61
N SER A 248 10.10 -13.04 5.60
CA SER A 248 9.90 -13.41 4.20
C SER A 248 10.43 -14.82 3.92
N GLY A 249 9.87 -15.46 2.91
CA GLY A 249 10.21 -16.83 2.51
C GLY A 249 11.70 -17.04 2.28
N ALA A 250 12.38 -16.07 1.66
CA ALA A 250 13.81 -16.11 1.40
C ALA A 250 14.69 -16.14 2.65
N THR A 251 14.19 -15.65 3.78
CA THR A 251 14.94 -15.57 5.06
C THR A 251 14.78 -16.82 5.92
N ARG A 252 13.90 -17.75 5.53
CA ARG A 252 13.66 -19.01 6.25
C ARG A 252 14.74 -20.05 5.94
N ASN A 253 14.95 -20.99 6.86
CA ASN A 253 15.83 -22.15 6.66
C ASN A 253 15.05 -23.46 6.93
N PRO A 254 14.66 -24.23 5.90
CA PRO A 254 14.84 -23.95 4.47
C PRO A 254 13.97 -22.77 3.98
N PRO A 255 14.29 -22.15 2.82
CA PRO A 255 13.46 -21.11 2.23
C PRO A 255 12.02 -21.58 1.97
N ARG A 256 11.05 -20.68 2.13
CA ARG A 256 9.61 -20.99 1.99
C ARG A 256 8.95 -20.10 0.93
N TRP A 257 8.76 -20.65 -0.25
CA TRP A 257 8.18 -19.92 -1.40
C TRP A 257 6.65 -20.06 -1.47
N LEU A 258 6.01 -19.10 -2.14
CA LEU A 258 4.61 -19.19 -2.55
C LEU A 258 4.45 -20.31 -3.58
N ARG A 259 3.38 -21.09 -3.45
CA ARG A 259 3.02 -22.21 -4.34
C ARG A 259 1.52 -22.15 -4.65
N PRO A 260 1.06 -22.75 -5.76
CA PRO A 260 -0.35 -22.83 -6.13
C PRO A 260 -1.21 -23.61 -5.14
#